data_AF-A0A958K7K9-F1
#
_entry.id   AF-A0A958K7K9-F1
#
_cell.length_a   1.000
_cell.length_b   1.000
_cell.length_c   1.000
_cell.angle_alpha   90.00
_cell.angle_beta   90.00
_cell.angle_gamma   90.00
#
_symmetry.space_group_name_H-M   'P 1'
#
loop_
_entity.id
_entity.type
_entity.pdbx_description
1 polymer ?
#
loop_
_entity_poly.entity_id
_entity_poly.type
_entity_poly.pdbx_seq_one_letter_code
_entity_poly.pdbx_strand_id
1 'polypeptide(L)'
;KAKAKADLKALVREEEKQARDFDRERLDKLQGIVTNLRKVAPAGVTEGIRILEEQIDESLVKQEKANREIKEVIKRLGNVDAKEVRNYEQQRSSYETEIGTLQEKIRRREQDLRDLKSQISQQREVVLKNKGPEFDRLKVEEQLVDALEGIFEESVTRFTDELRKEVQDRATEVFLELTTDSAYSGLQINENYGLTILLENGEPVSVRSAGAEQIVAFALIAALNALAAKRGPVIMDTPLGRLDKDHRENILEYLPSIADQVVLMVHDGEVDRERDLAPIAPKVGLEYRINHPTPTESELVKEGSQIGG
;
A
#
# COMPACT_ATOMS: atom_id res chain seq x y z
N LYS A 1 -23.22 -1.65 -29.30
CA LYS A 1 -22.06 -1.28 -28.44
C LYS A 1 -21.49 0.12 -28.77
N ALA A 2 -21.22 0.44 -30.04
CA ALA A 2 -20.83 1.82 -30.44
C ALA A 2 -21.97 2.83 -30.27
N LYS A 3 -23.20 2.46 -30.65
CA LYS A 3 -24.42 3.27 -30.51
C LYS A 3 -24.71 3.66 -29.05
N ALA A 4 -24.80 2.68 -28.14
CA ALA A 4 -24.99 2.93 -26.70
C ALA A 4 -23.90 3.82 -26.03
N LYS A 5 -22.65 3.77 -26.52
CA LYS A 5 -21.55 4.63 -26.01
C LYS A 5 -21.67 6.07 -26.54
N ALA A 6 -22.20 6.24 -27.75
CA ALA A 6 -22.50 7.55 -28.32
C ALA A 6 -23.75 8.16 -27.66
N ASP A 7 -24.79 7.35 -27.44
CA ASP A 7 -26.04 7.76 -26.81
C ASP A 7 -25.82 8.21 -25.36
N LEU A 8 -25.01 7.47 -24.58
CA LEU A 8 -24.65 7.87 -23.21
C LEU A 8 -23.80 9.14 -23.17
N LYS A 9 -22.86 9.32 -24.11
CA LYS A 9 -22.08 10.57 -24.23
C LYS A 9 -22.95 11.76 -24.66
N ALA A 10 -23.97 11.52 -25.47
CA ALA A 10 -24.92 12.54 -25.89
C ALA A 10 -25.84 12.95 -24.73
N LEU A 11 -26.42 11.97 -24.01
CA LEU A 11 -27.24 12.20 -22.81
C LEU A 11 -26.48 12.95 -21.72
N VAL A 12 -25.24 12.55 -21.41
CA VAL A 12 -24.41 13.27 -20.41
C VAL A 12 -24.10 14.70 -20.86
N ARG A 13 -23.80 14.92 -22.14
CA ARG A 13 -23.56 16.28 -22.67
C ARG A 13 -24.83 17.14 -22.71
N GLU A 14 -25.98 16.52 -22.95
CA GLU A 14 -27.28 17.18 -23.03
C GLU A 14 -27.81 17.54 -21.64
N GLU A 15 -27.68 16.66 -20.65
CA GLU A 15 -27.94 16.96 -19.25
C GLU A 15 -26.95 17.99 -18.68
N GLU A 16 -25.66 17.94 -19.05
CA GLU A 16 -24.67 18.97 -18.69
C GLU A 16 -25.02 20.34 -19.28
N LYS A 17 -25.48 20.38 -20.53
CA LYS A 17 -25.88 21.62 -21.18
C LYS A 17 -27.16 22.18 -20.54
N GLN A 18 -28.15 21.33 -20.29
CA GLN A 18 -29.39 21.72 -19.63
C GLN A 18 -29.15 22.19 -18.19
N ALA A 19 -28.31 21.51 -17.41
CA ALA A 19 -28.00 21.91 -16.04
C ALA A 19 -27.19 23.24 -16.01
N ARG A 20 -26.21 23.41 -16.89
CA ARG A 20 -25.44 24.65 -17.01
C ARG A 20 -26.28 25.83 -17.49
N ASP A 21 -27.13 25.63 -18.50
CA ASP A 21 -27.98 26.68 -19.04
C ASP A 21 -29.09 27.03 -18.03
N PHE A 22 -29.66 26.05 -17.31
CA PHE A 22 -30.70 26.26 -16.29
C PHE A 22 -30.18 27.01 -15.06
N ASP A 23 -29.01 26.65 -14.52
CA ASP A 23 -28.44 27.34 -13.36
C ASP A 23 -27.98 28.76 -13.72
N ARG A 24 -27.39 28.95 -14.91
CA ARG A 24 -26.94 30.26 -15.39
C ARG A 24 -28.09 31.22 -15.68
N GLU A 25 -29.15 30.74 -16.34
CA GLU A 25 -30.33 31.58 -16.63
C GLU A 25 -31.07 31.98 -15.35
N ARG A 26 -31.07 31.11 -14.32
CA ARG A 26 -31.67 31.39 -13.02
C ARG A 26 -30.84 32.38 -12.19
N LEU A 27 -29.51 32.28 -12.26
CA LEU A 27 -28.56 33.24 -11.67
C LEU A 27 -28.67 34.62 -12.33
N ASP A 28 -28.72 34.69 -13.67
CA ASP A 28 -28.88 35.95 -14.40
C ASP A 28 -30.23 36.62 -14.07
N LYS A 29 -31.31 35.83 -13.94
CA LYS A 29 -32.62 36.32 -13.48
C LYS A 29 -32.57 36.82 -12.04
N LEU A 30 -31.90 36.12 -11.13
CA LEU A 30 -31.74 36.54 -9.74
C LEU A 30 -30.90 37.82 -9.62
N GLN A 31 -29.79 37.94 -10.36
CA GLN A 31 -28.99 39.17 -10.44
C GLN A 31 -29.80 40.35 -11.01
N GLY A 32 -30.63 40.11 -12.02
CA GLY A 32 -31.55 41.11 -12.56
C GLY A 32 -32.59 41.57 -11.53
N ILE A 33 -33.13 40.66 -10.72
CA ILE A 33 -34.08 40.97 -9.63
C ILE A 33 -33.40 41.77 -8.52
N VAL A 34 -32.20 41.37 -8.10
CA VAL A 34 -31.38 42.06 -7.08
C VAL A 34 -31.00 43.48 -7.52
N THR A 35 -30.60 43.64 -8.79
CA THR A 35 -30.28 44.95 -9.38
C THR A 35 -31.49 45.88 -9.42
N ASN A 36 -32.68 45.34 -9.66
CA ASN A 36 -33.93 46.11 -9.66
C ASN A 36 -34.39 46.46 -8.23
N LEU A 37 -34.25 45.55 -7.26
CA LEU A 37 -34.55 45.81 -5.84
C LEU A 37 -33.67 46.93 -5.28
N ARG A 38 -32.40 47.00 -5.67
CA ARG A 38 -31.45 48.05 -5.27
C ARG A 38 -31.85 49.46 -5.71
N LYS A 39 -32.63 49.60 -6.80
CA LYS A 39 -33.13 50.89 -7.30
C LYS A 39 -34.34 51.44 -6.54
N VAL A 40 -35.03 50.60 -5.76
CA VAL A 40 -36.33 50.94 -5.13
C VAL A 40 -36.30 50.74 -3.59
N ALA A 41 -35.18 50.25 -3.04
CA ALA A 41 -35.06 49.86 -1.63
C ALA A 41 -34.72 51.03 -0.68
N PRO A 42 -35.42 51.18 0.47
CA PRO A 42 -35.03 52.10 1.54
C PRO A 42 -33.74 51.65 2.27
N ALA A 43 -33.04 52.57 2.94
CA ALA A 43 -31.67 52.41 3.44
C ALA A 43 -31.40 51.15 4.31
N GLY A 44 -32.39 50.61 5.02
CA GLY A 44 -32.25 49.38 5.81
C GLY A 44 -32.30 48.08 5.00
N VAL A 45 -32.89 48.10 3.80
CA VAL A 45 -33.00 46.94 2.89
C VAL A 45 -31.75 46.79 2.02
N THR A 46 -30.99 47.88 1.84
CA THR A 46 -29.73 47.90 1.09
C THR A 46 -28.66 46.98 1.70
N GLU A 47 -28.66 46.84 3.03
CA GLU A 47 -27.73 45.94 3.73
C GLU A 47 -28.08 44.46 3.53
N GLY A 48 -29.37 44.11 3.54
CA GLY A 48 -29.82 42.75 3.22
C GLY A 48 -29.56 42.36 1.76
N ILE A 49 -29.66 43.32 0.84
CA ILE A 49 -29.29 43.15 -0.56
C ILE A 49 -27.78 42.87 -0.69
N ARG A 50 -26.94 43.60 0.05
CA ARG A 50 -25.48 43.42 0.05
C ARG A 50 -25.07 42.02 0.53
N ILE A 51 -25.69 41.53 1.60
CA ILE A 51 -25.45 40.18 2.13
C ILE A 51 -25.86 39.10 1.12
N LEU A 52 -26.98 39.29 0.42
CA LEU A 52 -27.42 38.36 -0.63
C LEU A 52 -26.50 38.39 -1.86
N GLU A 53 -25.99 39.56 -2.25
CA GLU A 53 -24.96 39.69 -3.30
C GLU A 53 -23.70 38.91 -2.92
N GLU A 54 -23.22 39.06 -1.68
CA GLU A 54 -22.04 38.35 -1.17
C GLU A 54 -22.24 36.82 -1.14
N GLN A 55 -23.42 36.35 -0.72
CA GLN A 55 -23.77 34.93 -0.73
C GLN A 55 -23.89 34.33 -2.15
N ILE A 56 -24.36 35.13 -3.12
CA ILE A 56 -24.41 34.74 -4.54
C ILE A 56 -22.99 34.61 -5.09
N ASP A 57 -22.12 35.58 -4.81
CA ASP A 57 -20.73 35.56 -5.26
C ASP A 57 -19.96 34.38 -4.66
N GLU A 58 -20.13 34.09 -3.36
CA GLU A 58 -19.56 32.89 -2.75
C GLU A 58 -20.07 31.60 -3.41
N SER A 59 -21.35 31.54 -3.76
CA SER A 59 -21.95 30.37 -4.39
C SER A 59 -21.44 30.17 -5.82
N LEU A 60 -21.22 31.26 -6.56
CA LEU A 60 -20.61 31.25 -7.90
C LEU A 60 -19.18 30.71 -7.86
N VAL A 61 -18.37 31.15 -6.89
CA VAL A 61 -16.99 30.64 -6.70
C VAL A 61 -17.00 29.14 -6.38
N LYS A 62 -17.91 28.68 -5.52
CA LYS A 62 -18.08 27.24 -5.20
C LYS A 62 -18.48 26.43 -6.43
N GLN A 63 -19.40 26.95 -7.25
CA GLN A 63 -19.86 26.29 -8.48
C GLN A 63 -18.73 26.21 -9.53
N GLU A 64 -17.91 27.26 -9.68
CA GLU A 64 -16.75 27.22 -10.56
C GLU A 64 -15.71 26.19 -10.10
N LYS A 65 -15.45 26.11 -8.79
CA LYS A 65 -14.51 25.14 -8.23
C LYS A 65 -14.98 23.70 -8.48
N ALA A 66 -16.23 23.40 -8.18
CA ALA A 66 -16.84 22.09 -8.47
C ALA A 66 -16.78 21.74 -9.96
N ASN A 67 -17.04 22.71 -10.85
CA ASN A 67 -16.93 22.51 -12.30
C ASN A 67 -15.49 22.22 -12.77
N ARG A 68 -14.47 22.82 -12.13
CA ARG A 68 -13.06 22.51 -12.42
C ARG A 68 -12.70 21.10 -11.94
N GLU A 69 -13.12 20.73 -10.74
CA GLU A 69 -12.91 19.39 -10.18
C GLU A 69 -13.57 18.30 -11.05
N ILE A 70 -14.81 18.52 -11.50
CA ILE A 70 -15.50 17.62 -12.43
C ILE A 70 -14.72 17.49 -13.76
N LYS A 71 -14.21 18.60 -14.31
CA LYS A 71 -13.38 18.55 -15.53
C LYS A 71 -12.09 17.76 -15.32
N GLU A 72 -11.44 17.90 -14.16
CA GLU A 72 -10.26 17.11 -13.82
C GLU A 72 -10.57 15.63 -13.68
N VAL A 73 -11.66 15.27 -12.98
CA VAL A 73 -12.13 13.89 -12.84
C VAL A 73 -12.44 13.29 -14.21
N ILE A 74 -13.12 14.02 -15.09
CA ILE A 74 -13.40 13.58 -16.47
C ILE A 74 -12.10 13.43 -17.29
N LYS A 75 -11.12 14.33 -17.11
CA LYS A 75 -9.81 14.22 -17.77
C LYS A 75 -9.04 12.99 -17.29
N ARG A 76 -9.11 12.68 -15.98
CA ARG A 76 -8.56 11.45 -15.39
C ARG A 76 -9.28 10.20 -15.94
N LEU A 77 -10.60 10.25 -16.10
CA LEU A 77 -11.41 9.17 -16.67
C LEU A 77 -11.28 9.00 -18.19
N GLY A 78 -10.91 10.06 -18.91
CA GLY A 78 -10.79 10.07 -20.38
C GLY A 78 -9.67 9.19 -20.92
N ASN A 79 -8.66 8.89 -20.09
CA ASN A 79 -7.52 8.02 -20.41
C ASN A 79 -7.73 6.55 -19.98
N VAL A 80 -8.85 6.23 -19.31
CA VAL A 80 -9.10 4.87 -18.84
C VAL A 80 -9.89 4.10 -19.91
N ASP A 81 -9.30 3.06 -20.49
CA ASP A 81 -10.00 2.22 -21.46
C ASP A 81 -11.18 1.53 -20.77
N ALA A 82 -12.41 1.85 -21.20
CA ALA A 82 -13.64 1.24 -20.70
C ALA A 82 -13.70 -0.29 -20.88
N LYS A 83 -12.75 -0.88 -21.63
CA LYS A 83 -12.51 -2.32 -21.71
C LYS A 83 -11.64 -2.82 -20.55
N GLU A 84 -10.59 -2.11 -20.17
CA GLU A 84 -9.75 -2.45 -19.02
C GLU A 84 -10.51 -2.33 -17.71
N VAL A 85 -11.29 -1.25 -17.51
CA VAL A 85 -12.15 -1.12 -16.32
C VAL A 85 -13.14 -2.27 -16.21
N ARG A 86 -13.73 -2.68 -17.34
CA ARG A 86 -14.64 -3.83 -17.36
C ARG A 86 -13.94 -5.14 -17.05
N ASN A 87 -12.71 -5.34 -17.54
CA ASN A 87 -11.92 -6.51 -17.23
C ASN A 87 -11.54 -6.53 -15.73
N TYR A 88 -11.10 -5.41 -15.17
CA TYR A 88 -10.77 -5.31 -13.74
C TYR A 88 -12.01 -5.48 -12.85
N GLU A 89 -13.16 -4.92 -13.23
CA GLU A 89 -14.44 -5.16 -12.53
C GLU A 89 -14.86 -6.64 -12.61
N GLN A 90 -14.67 -7.29 -13.77
CA GLN A 90 -14.96 -8.71 -13.91
C GLN A 90 -14.01 -9.58 -13.07
N GLN A 91 -12.72 -9.26 -13.04
CA GLN A 91 -11.73 -9.92 -12.18
C GLN A 91 -12.05 -9.71 -10.70
N ARG A 92 -12.35 -8.47 -10.29
CA ARG A 92 -12.78 -8.14 -8.93
C ARG A 92 -14.01 -8.94 -8.53
N SER A 93 -15.04 -8.99 -9.38
CA SER A 93 -16.26 -9.77 -9.12
C SER A 93 -15.97 -11.27 -8.99
N SER A 94 -15.02 -11.81 -9.79
CA SER A 94 -14.59 -13.19 -9.65
C SER A 94 -13.86 -13.47 -8.34
N TYR A 95 -12.96 -12.57 -7.93
CA TYR A 95 -12.26 -12.67 -6.64
C TYR A 95 -13.22 -12.50 -5.46
N GLU A 96 -14.20 -11.59 -5.53
CA GLU A 96 -15.24 -11.43 -4.50
C GLU A 96 -16.08 -12.71 -4.35
N THR A 97 -16.42 -13.36 -5.46
CA THR A 97 -17.14 -14.64 -5.44
C THR A 97 -16.27 -15.73 -4.81
N GLU A 98 -14.99 -15.82 -5.20
CA GLU A 98 -14.05 -16.80 -4.66
C GLU A 98 -13.84 -16.62 -3.14
N ILE A 99 -13.63 -15.38 -2.69
CA ILE A 99 -13.57 -15.02 -1.27
C ILE A 99 -14.83 -15.50 -0.54
N GLY A 100 -16.01 -15.26 -1.08
CA GLY A 100 -17.27 -15.73 -0.48
C GLY A 100 -17.32 -17.26 -0.34
N THR A 101 -16.87 -18.00 -1.35
CA THR A 101 -16.83 -19.47 -1.28
C THR A 101 -15.79 -19.98 -0.29
N LEU A 102 -14.63 -19.33 -0.17
CA LEU A 102 -13.58 -19.68 0.78
C LEU A 102 -14.02 -19.40 2.22
N GLN A 103 -14.68 -18.26 2.46
CA GLN A 103 -15.25 -17.93 3.77
C GLN A 103 -16.30 -18.96 4.21
N GLU A 104 -17.16 -19.41 3.30
CA GLU A 104 -18.14 -20.47 3.60
C GLU A 104 -17.46 -21.81 3.91
N LYS A 105 -16.39 -22.16 3.17
CA LYS A 105 -15.58 -23.36 3.47
C LYS A 105 -14.91 -23.28 4.84
N ILE A 106 -14.35 -22.12 5.20
CA ILE A 106 -13.73 -21.88 6.52
C ILE A 106 -14.78 -22.07 7.61
N ARG A 107 -15.95 -21.41 7.50
CA ARG A 107 -17.05 -21.56 8.47
C ARG A 107 -17.48 -23.00 8.66
N ARG A 108 -17.62 -23.76 7.56
CA ARG A 108 -17.93 -25.20 7.63
C ARG A 108 -16.85 -25.98 8.34
N ARG A 109 -15.57 -25.75 8.02
CA ARG A 109 -14.46 -26.43 8.67
C ARG A 109 -14.36 -26.11 10.16
N GLU A 110 -14.60 -24.86 10.55
CA GLU A 110 -14.66 -24.48 11.96
C GLU A 110 -15.84 -25.14 12.68
N GLN A 111 -17.00 -25.27 12.02
CA GLN A 111 -18.14 -26.00 12.57
C GLN A 111 -17.83 -27.48 12.72
N ASP A 112 -17.26 -28.13 11.69
CA ASP A 112 -16.80 -29.52 11.73
C ASP A 112 -15.83 -29.71 12.91
N LEU A 113 -14.91 -28.77 13.12
CA LEU A 113 -13.90 -28.82 14.18
C LEU A 113 -14.53 -28.66 15.57
N ARG A 114 -15.52 -27.77 15.72
CA ARG A 114 -16.33 -27.64 16.95
C ARG A 114 -17.12 -28.91 17.25
N ASP A 115 -17.77 -29.47 16.24
CA ASP A 115 -18.59 -30.68 16.38
C ASP A 115 -17.70 -31.89 16.71
N LEU A 116 -16.52 -32.01 16.08
CA LEU A 116 -15.56 -33.06 16.39
C LEU A 116 -14.96 -32.89 17.80
N LYS A 117 -14.61 -31.66 18.22
CA LYS A 117 -14.20 -31.38 19.61
C LYS A 117 -15.30 -31.78 20.59
N SER A 118 -16.56 -31.46 20.29
CA SER A 118 -17.72 -31.82 21.10
C SER A 118 -17.89 -33.35 21.19
N GLN A 119 -17.81 -34.06 20.07
CA GLN A 119 -17.86 -35.53 20.02
C GLN A 119 -16.72 -36.16 20.82
N ILE A 120 -15.51 -35.64 20.71
CA ILE A 120 -14.35 -36.06 21.49
C ILE A 120 -14.66 -35.87 22.99
N SER A 121 -15.16 -34.71 23.41
CA SER A 121 -15.56 -34.48 24.81
C SER A 121 -16.69 -35.39 25.30
N GLN A 122 -17.68 -35.70 24.47
CA GLN A 122 -18.77 -36.63 24.82
C GLN A 122 -18.28 -38.08 24.93
N GLN A 123 -17.44 -38.53 23.99
CA GLN A 123 -16.80 -39.84 24.06
C GLN A 123 -15.90 -39.94 25.29
N ARG A 124 -15.15 -38.87 25.62
CA ARG A 124 -14.42 -38.75 26.88
C ARG A 124 -15.34 -38.90 28.09
N GLU A 125 -16.53 -38.28 28.10
CA GLU A 125 -17.52 -38.39 29.18
C GLU A 125 -18.12 -39.81 29.35
N VAL A 126 -18.27 -40.55 28.25
CA VAL A 126 -18.69 -41.96 28.30
C VAL A 126 -17.57 -42.85 28.87
N VAL A 127 -16.31 -42.58 28.53
CA VAL A 127 -15.15 -43.29 29.12
C VAL A 127 -14.97 -42.92 30.61
N LEU A 128 -15.27 -41.66 31.00
CA LEU A 128 -15.27 -41.15 32.39
C LEU A 128 -16.20 -41.93 33.34
N LYS A 129 -17.19 -42.68 32.83
CA LYS A 129 -18.06 -43.54 33.66
C LYS A 129 -17.38 -44.85 34.09
N ASN A 130 -16.29 -45.27 33.44
CA ASN A 130 -15.48 -46.42 33.86
C ASN A 130 -14.49 -45.99 34.96
N LYS A 131 -14.95 -46.02 36.22
CA LYS A 131 -14.15 -45.61 37.38
C LYS A 131 -13.05 -46.62 37.72
N GLY A 132 -11.79 -46.27 37.45
CA GLY A 132 -10.61 -47.02 37.88
C GLY A 132 -9.37 -46.13 38.03
N PRO A 133 -8.35 -46.53 38.82
CA PRO A 133 -7.15 -45.71 39.10
C PRO A 133 -6.30 -45.40 37.85
N GLU A 134 -6.35 -46.25 36.83
CA GLU A 134 -5.70 -46.00 35.52
C GLU A 134 -6.39 -44.85 34.76
N PHE A 135 -7.68 -44.64 34.98
CA PHE A 135 -8.46 -43.57 34.37
C PHE A 135 -8.18 -42.21 35.03
N ASP A 136 -8.05 -42.15 36.36
CA ASP A 136 -7.64 -40.92 37.05
C ASP A 136 -6.26 -40.44 36.58
N ARG A 137 -5.35 -41.38 36.28
CA ARG A 137 -4.03 -41.07 35.71
C ARG A 137 -4.14 -40.51 34.29
N LEU A 138 -4.92 -41.14 33.41
CA LEU A 138 -5.15 -40.66 32.03
C LEU A 138 -5.77 -39.26 32.00
N LYS A 139 -6.68 -38.96 32.92
CA LYS A 139 -7.29 -37.63 33.05
C LYS A 139 -6.29 -36.54 33.43
N VAL A 140 -5.37 -36.84 34.35
CA VAL A 140 -4.28 -35.92 34.73
C VAL A 140 -3.32 -35.70 33.55
N GLU A 141 -3.01 -36.77 32.80
CA GLU A 141 -2.15 -36.70 31.62
C GLU A 141 -2.80 -35.90 30.47
N GLU A 142 -4.10 -36.06 30.25
CA GLU A 142 -4.89 -35.26 29.31
C GLU A 142 -4.91 -33.77 29.70
N GLN A 143 -5.20 -33.47 30.97
CA GLN A 143 -5.18 -32.08 31.47
C GLN A 143 -3.80 -31.44 31.31
N LEU A 144 -2.73 -32.23 31.48
CA LEU A 144 -1.37 -31.77 31.22
C LEU A 144 -1.15 -31.47 29.74
N VAL A 145 -1.64 -32.32 28.82
CA VAL A 145 -1.53 -32.10 27.37
C VAL A 145 -2.31 -30.86 26.94
N ASP A 146 -3.55 -30.69 27.39
CA ASP A 146 -4.37 -29.51 27.07
C ASP A 146 -3.72 -28.23 27.63
N ALA A 147 -3.14 -28.29 28.83
CA ALA A 147 -2.40 -27.17 29.40
C ALA A 147 -1.12 -26.84 28.62
N LEU A 148 -0.38 -27.87 28.17
CA LEU A 148 0.79 -27.69 27.33
C LEU A 148 0.43 -27.10 25.97
N GLU A 149 -0.65 -27.57 25.34
CA GLU A 149 -1.14 -27.02 24.08
C GLU A 149 -1.46 -25.52 24.23
N GLY A 150 -2.19 -25.14 25.28
CA GLY A 150 -2.49 -23.73 25.57
C GLY A 150 -1.24 -22.88 25.79
N ILE A 151 -0.25 -23.39 26.53
CA ILE A 151 1.04 -22.70 26.74
C ILE A 151 1.79 -22.53 25.41
N PHE A 152 1.79 -23.56 24.55
CA PHE A 152 2.45 -23.50 23.25
C PHE A 152 1.75 -22.51 22.30
N GLU A 153 0.43 -22.52 22.21
CA GLU A 153 -0.34 -21.56 21.40
C GLU A 153 -0.08 -20.11 21.85
N GLU A 154 -0.09 -19.86 23.17
CA GLU A 154 0.21 -18.54 23.72
C GLU A 154 1.67 -18.13 23.42
N SER A 155 2.61 -19.06 23.59
CA SER A 155 4.04 -18.81 23.34
C SER A 155 4.31 -18.49 21.87
N VAL A 156 3.70 -19.22 20.93
CA VAL A 156 3.83 -18.97 19.49
C VAL A 156 3.25 -17.60 19.13
N THR A 157 2.07 -17.28 19.67
CA THR A 157 1.41 -15.98 19.41
C THR A 157 2.30 -14.83 19.91
N ARG A 158 2.75 -14.91 21.16
CA ARG A 158 3.61 -13.90 21.77
C ARG A 158 4.92 -13.73 21.01
N PHE A 159 5.60 -14.84 20.70
CA PHE A 159 6.86 -14.81 19.94
C PHE A 159 6.68 -14.21 18.54
N THR A 160 5.56 -14.51 17.87
CA THR A 160 5.25 -13.94 16.55
C THR A 160 5.01 -12.43 16.65
N ASP A 161 4.30 -11.96 17.67
CA ASP A 161 4.05 -10.54 17.88
C ASP A 161 5.32 -9.77 18.26
N GLU A 162 6.18 -10.37 19.09
CA GLU A 162 7.50 -9.84 19.44
C GLU A 162 8.38 -9.70 18.18
N LEU A 163 8.50 -10.76 17.37
CA LEU A 163 9.24 -10.72 16.11
C LEU A 163 8.67 -9.69 15.13
N ARG A 164 7.34 -9.58 15.03
CA ARG A 164 6.70 -8.56 14.16
C ARG A 164 7.14 -7.17 14.59
N LYS A 165 7.15 -6.90 15.90
CA LYS A 165 7.56 -5.62 16.45
C LYS A 165 9.05 -5.35 16.20
N GLU A 166 9.92 -6.33 16.43
CA GLU A 166 11.35 -6.19 16.13
C GLU A 166 11.62 -5.89 14.66
N VAL A 167 10.94 -6.60 13.74
CA VAL A 167 11.04 -6.34 12.30
C VAL A 167 10.55 -4.93 11.97
N GLN A 168 9.43 -4.49 12.57
CA GLN A 168 8.89 -3.15 12.35
C GLN A 168 9.85 -2.06 12.82
N ASP A 169 10.38 -2.20 14.03
CA ASP A 169 11.28 -1.22 14.64
C ASP A 169 12.57 -1.12 13.81
N ARG A 170 13.16 -2.26 13.44
CA ARG A 170 14.36 -2.28 12.59
C ARG A 170 14.09 -1.76 11.18
N ALA A 171 12.95 -2.11 10.58
CA ALA A 171 12.58 -1.59 9.26
C ALA A 171 12.36 -0.07 9.33
N THR A 172 11.80 0.45 10.42
CA THR A 172 11.62 1.89 10.62
C THR A 172 12.96 2.62 10.70
N GLU A 173 13.92 2.09 11.47
CA GLU A 173 15.27 2.67 11.55
C GLU A 173 15.91 2.78 10.16
N VAL A 174 15.92 1.68 9.40
CA VAL A 174 16.51 1.66 8.06
C VAL A 174 15.74 2.57 7.11
N PHE A 175 14.42 2.56 7.17
CA PHE A 175 13.59 3.40 6.31
C PHE A 175 13.86 4.89 6.52
N LEU A 176 14.00 5.33 7.77
CA LEU A 176 14.31 6.72 8.10
C LEU A 176 15.73 7.14 7.70
N GLU A 177 16.68 6.20 7.70
CA GLU A 177 18.04 6.44 7.19
C GLU A 177 18.08 6.56 5.66
N LEU A 178 17.22 5.81 4.96
CA LEU A 178 17.20 5.76 3.50
C LEU A 178 16.34 6.86 2.85
N THR A 179 15.26 7.29 3.50
CA THR A 179 14.32 8.28 2.94
C THR A 179 14.88 9.69 3.01
N THR A 180 14.51 10.53 2.04
CA THR A 180 14.81 11.97 2.07
C THR A 180 13.64 12.82 2.53
N ASP A 181 12.47 12.22 2.75
CA ASP A 181 11.24 12.93 3.11
C ASP A 181 11.10 13.02 4.62
N SER A 182 11.29 14.22 5.17
CA SER A 182 11.18 14.47 6.62
C SER A 182 9.76 14.35 7.15
N ALA A 183 8.73 14.28 6.28
CA ALA A 183 7.36 14.11 6.73
C ALA A 183 7.08 12.69 7.25
N TYR A 184 7.95 11.72 6.97
CA TYR A 184 7.77 10.34 7.41
C TYR A 184 8.33 10.11 8.81
N SER A 185 7.56 9.41 9.65
CA SER A 185 7.92 9.07 11.02
C SER A 185 8.33 7.61 11.20
N GLY A 186 7.97 6.73 10.24
CA GLY A 186 8.38 5.34 10.27
C GLY A 186 7.46 4.40 9.52
N LEU A 187 7.56 3.11 9.85
CA LEU A 187 6.78 2.03 9.25
C LEU A 187 5.92 1.33 10.30
N GLN A 188 4.74 0.88 9.87
CA GLN A 188 3.84 0.07 10.66
C GLN A 188 3.48 -1.22 9.93
N ILE A 189 3.62 -2.36 10.61
CA ILE A 189 3.19 -3.68 10.12
C ILE A 189 1.81 -3.97 10.72
N ASN A 190 0.82 -4.17 9.86
CA ASN A 190 -0.52 -4.57 10.30
C ASN A 190 -0.64 -6.09 10.56
N GLU A 191 -1.78 -6.54 11.07
CA GLU A 191 -2.05 -7.96 11.38
C GLU A 191 -1.95 -8.89 10.15
N ASN A 192 -2.18 -8.35 8.95
CA ASN A 192 -2.04 -9.07 7.68
C ASN A 192 -0.62 -8.95 7.09
N TYR A 193 0.36 -8.51 7.88
CA TYR A 193 1.76 -8.28 7.48
C TYR A 193 1.94 -7.24 6.38
N GLY A 194 0.96 -6.37 6.16
CA GLY A 194 1.09 -5.22 5.27
C GLY A 194 1.88 -4.09 5.96
N LEU A 195 2.92 -3.59 5.29
CA LEU A 195 3.66 -2.41 5.72
C LEU A 195 2.98 -1.12 5.29
N THR A 196 2.95 -0.13 6.17
CA THR A 196 2.42 1.21 5.95
C THR A 196 3.39 2.28 6.42
N ILE A 197 3.62 3.30 5.60
CA ILE A 197 4.41 4.47 5.99
C ILE A 197 3.54 5.37 6.86
N LEU A 198 4.09 5.82 7.98
CA LEU A 198 3.46 6.78 8.88
C LEU A 198 4.03 8.18 8.65
N LEU A 199 3.17 9.19 8.74
CA LEU A 199 3.55 10.60 8.77
C LEU A 199 3.89 11.04 10.21
N GLU A 200 4.52 12.19 10.40
CA GLU A 200 4.79 12.77 11.73
C GLU A 200 3.55 12.89 12.63
N ASN A 201 2.37 13.10 12.03
CA ASN A 201 1.09 13.17 12.77
C ASN A 201 0.51 11.78 13.14
N GLY A 202 1.20 10.69 12.80
CA GLY A 202 0.76 9.31 13.03
C GLY A 202 -0.24 8.78 12.00
N GLU A 203 -0.59 9.55 10.97
CA GLU A 203 -1.50 9.10 9.93
C GLU A 203 -0.80 8.23 8.87
N PRO A 204 -1.46 7.19 8.33
CA PRO A 204 -0.91 6.37 7.27
C PRO A 204 -0.90 7.11 5.93
N VAL A 205 0.19 6.97 5.18
CA VAL A 205 0.28 7.48 3.80
C VAL A 205 -0.63 6.68 2.88
N SER A 206 -1.61 7.36 2.28
CA SER A 206 -2.63 6.74 1.41
C SER A 206 -2.14 6.41 0.00
N VAL A 207 -1.20 7.18 -0.53
CA VAL A 207 -0.60 6.98 -1.86
C VAL A 207 0.90 7.11 -1.76
N ARG A 208 1.62 6.06 -2.17
CA ARG A 208 3.09 6.01 -2.14
C ARG A 208 3.64 6.28 -3.52
N SER A 209 4.75 7.01 -3.59
CA SER A 209 5.53 7.10 -4.81
C SER A 209 6.20 5.76 -5.09
N ALA A 210 6.56 5.51 -6.36
CA ALA A 210 7.29 4.29 -6.72
C ALA A 210 8.66 4.19 -6.01
N GLY A 211 9.32 5.33 -5.77
CA GLY A 211 10.57 5.38 -5.01
C GLY A 211 10.37 5.07 -3.53
N ALA A 212 9.35 5.65 -2.88
CA ALA A 212 9.04 5.37 -1.48
C ALA A 212 8.72 3.88 -1.27
N GLU A 213 7.95 3.28 -2.18
CA GLU A 213 7.65 1.83 -2.11
C GLU A 213 8.92 0.97 -2.22
N GLN A 214 9.87 1.36 -3.06
CA GLN A 214 11.13 0.65 -3.19
C GLN A 214 12.00 0.78 -1.93
N ILE A 215 12.03 1.95 -1.30
CA ILE A 215 12.75 2.16 -0.03
C ILE A 215 12.13 1.32 1.10
N VAL A 216 10.79 1.23 1.17
CA VAL A 216 10.10 0.34 2.12
C VAL A 216 10.55 -1.11 1.91
N ALA A 217 10.65 -1.56 0.65
CA ALA A 217 11.12 -2.91 0.34
C ALA A 217 12.57 -3.14 0.80
N PHE A 218 13.47 -2.19 0.55
CA PHE A 218 14.86 -2.25 1.03
C PHE A 218 14.94 -2.31 2.56
N ALA A 219 14.19 -1.44 3.24
CA ALA A 219 14.14 -1.40 4.69
C ALA A 219 13.65 -2.73 5.29
N LEU A 220 12.64 -3.34 4.67
CA LEU A 220 12.15 -4.65 5.07
C LEU A 220 13.20 -5.76 4.84
N ILE A 221 13.84 -5.80 3.68
CA ILE A 221 14.89 -6.79 3.38
C ILE A 221 16.04 -6.67 4.39
N ALA A 222 16.44 -5.43 4.71
CA ALA A 222 17.47 -5.15 5.69
C ALA A 222 17.08 -5.60 7.10
N ALA A 223 15.84 -5.30 7.52
CA ALA A 223 15.33 -5.72 8.83
C ALA A 223 15.26 -7.25 8.96
N LEU A 224 14.74 -7.93 7.93
CA LEU A 224 14.65 -9.38 7.91
C LEU A 224 16.03 -10.04 7.92
N ASN A 225 17.00 -9.50 7.18
CA ASN A 225 18.36 -10.05 7.18
C ASN A 225 19.04 -9.83 8.54
N ALA A 226 18.88 -8.65 9.15
CA ALA A 226 19.46 -8.35 10.45
C ALA A 226 18.95 -9.28 11.56
N LEU A 227 17.68 -9.68 11.50
CA LEU A 227 17.00 -10.55 12.47
C LEU A 227 17.07 -12.04 12.09
N ALA A 228 17.57 -12.38 10.90
CA ALA A 228 17.69 -13.77 10.48
C ALA A 228 18.70 -14.53 11.34
N ALA A 229 18.33 -15.74 11.78
CA ALA A 229 19.20 -16.61 12.59
C ALA A 229 20.48 -17.04 11.84
N LYS A 230 20.49 -16.98 10.50
CA LYS A 230 21.65 -17.25 9.66
C LYS A 230 21.80 -16.13 8.64
N ARG A 231 22.94 -15.45 8.67
CA ARG A 231 23.34 -14.46 7.66
C ARG A 231 23.89 -15.19 6.44
N GLY A 232 23.40 -14.81 5.28
CA GLY A 232 23.82 -15.33 3.98
C GLY A 232 24.10 -14.18 3.00
N PRO A 233 24.68 -14.47 1.83
CA PRO A 233 24.89 -13.45 0.82
C PRO A 233 23.55 -12.89 0.32
N VAL A 234 23.51 -11.58 0.10
CA VAL A 234 22.36 -10.89 -0.51
C VAL A 234 22.66 -10.65 -1.97
N ILE A 235 21.76 -11.10 -2.85
CA ILE A 235 21.87 -10.88 -4.29
C ILE A 235 20.68 -10.04 -4.72
N MET A 236 20.94 -8.92 -5.39
CA MET A 236 19.91 -8.01 -5.85
C MET A 236 20.03 -7.77 -7.35
N ASP A 237 18.92 -7.95 -8.06
CA ASP A 237 18.81 -7.74 -9.50
C ASP A 237 18.03 -6.45 -9.79
N THR A 238 18.65 -5.52 -10.50
CA THR A 238 18.08 -4.22 -10.87
C THR A 238 17.41 -3.46 -9.72
N PRO A 239 18.05 -3.31 -8.54
CA PRO A 239 17.32 -2.84 -7.38
C PRO A 239 17.26 -1.30 -7.32
N LEU A 240 17.72 -0.57 -8.34
CA LEU A 240 17.83 0.89 -8.33
C LEU A 240 16.98 1.62 -9.39
N GLY A 241 16.34 0.90 -10.32
CA GLY A 241 15.70 1.48 -11.50
C GLY A 241 14.51 2.44 -11.29
N ARG A 242 13.89 2.51 -10.10
CA ARG A 242 12.78 3.46 -9.81
C ARG A 242 13.12 4.52 -8.76
N LEU A 243 14.39 4.61 -8.38
CA LEU A 243 14.88 5.57 -7.40
C LEU A 243 15.35 6.85 -8.08
N ASP A 244 15.04 7.98 -7.44
CA ASP A 244 15.71 9.23 -7.78
C ASP A 244 17.17 9.21 -7.32
N LYS A 245 17.86 10.33 -7.54
CA LYS A 245 19.29 10.42 -7.25
C LYS A 245 19.58 10.27 -5.75
N ASP A 246 18.88 11.02 -4.92
CA ASP A 246 19.19 11.12 -3.49
C ASP A 246 18.89 9.80 -2.78
N HIS A 247 17.77 9.14 -3.10
CA HIS A 247 17.46 7.82 -2.56
C HIS A 247 18.45 6.74 -3.02
N ARG A 248 18.94 6.82 -4.27
CA ARG A 248 19.94 5.87 -4.77
C ARG A 248 21.28 6.04 -4.05
N GLU A 249 21.70 7.27 -3.79
CA GLU A 249 22.93 7.55 -3.02
C GLU A 249 22.84 6.94 -1.60
N ASN A 250 21.75 7.20 -0.87
CA ASN A 250 21.53 6.65 0.46
C ASN A 250 21.54 5.11 0.46
N ILE A 251 20.86 4.49 -0.50
CA ILE A 251 20.80 3.02 -0.61
C ILE A 251 22.17 2.43 -0.92
N LEU A 252 22.92 3.00 -1.86
CA LEU A 252 24.26 2.52 -2.21
C LEU A 252 25.21 2.63 -1.02
N GLU A 253 25.13 3.70 -0.23
CA GLU A 253 25.95 3.88 0.96
C GLU A 253 25.61 2.87 2.07
N TYR A 254 24.32 2.57 2.24
CA TYR A 254 23.81 1.66 3.25
C TYR A 254 24.03 0.18 2.89
N LEU A 255 23.94 -0.19 1.61
CA LEU A 255 23.98 -1.58 1.14
C LEU A 255 25.13 -2.43 1.71
N PRO A 256 26.38 -1.95 1.78
CA PRO A 256 27.48 -2.71 2.37
C PRO A 256 27.30 -3.11 3.83
N SER A 257 26.37 -2.48 4.56
CA SER A 257 26.06 -2.81 5.96
C SER A 257 25.00 -3.90 6.12
N ILE A 258 24.28 -4.27 5.05
CA ILE A 258 23.11 -5.17 5.14
C ILE A 258 23.49 -6.63 5.38
N ALA A 259 24.66 -7.05 4.91
CA ALA A 259 25.15 -8.42 4.96
C ALA A 259 26.67 -8.47 4.77
N ASP A 260 27.30 -9.58 5.16
CA ASP A 260 28.74 -9.80 4.98
C ASP A 260 29.14 -9.85 3.49
N GLN A 261 28.21 -10.25 2.63
CA GLN A 261 28.41 -10.27 1.17
C GLN A 261 27.15 -9.78 0.46
N VAL A 262 27.32 -8.76 -0.38
CA VAL A 262 26.27 -8.22 -1.25
C VAL A 262 26.73 -8.31 -2.70
N VAL A 263 25.89 -8.88 -3.56
CA VAL A 263 26.07 -8.93 -5.01
C VAL A 263 24.98 -8.09 -5.65
N LEU A 264 25.40 -7.01 -6.30
CA LEU A 264 24.51 -6.07 -6.97
C LEU A 264 24.62 -6.27 -8.48
N MET A 265 23.52 -6.60 -9.14
CA MET A 265 23.43 -6.63 -10.61
C MET A 265 22.66 -5.40 -11.07
N VAL A 266 23.34 -4.53 -11.80
CA VAL A 266 22.79 -3.26 -12.31
C VAL A 266 23.17 -3.07 -13.76
N HIS A 267 22.36 -2.31 -14.49
CA HIS A 267 22.68 -1.89 -15.85
C HIS A 267 22.90 -0.37 -15.92
N ASP A 268 23.49 0.11 -17.02
CA ASP A 268 23.87 1.52 -17.24
C ASP A 268 22.68 2.51 -17.19
N GLY A 269 21.44 2.01 -17.14
CA GLY A 269 20.23 2.82 -17.01
C GLY A 269 19.82 3.10 -15.57
N GLU A 270 20.37 2.36 -14.61
CA GLU A 270 20.03 2.50 -13.18
C GLU A 270 21.12 3.20 -12.38
N VAL A 271 22.38 3.02 -12.81
CA VAL A 271 23.56 3.47 -12.08
C VAL A 271 24.53 4.13 -13.04
N ASP A 272 24.93 5.34 -12.67
CA ASP A 272 26.05 6.04 -13.29
C ASP A 272 27.34 5.68 -12.56
N ARG A 273 28.34 5.15 -13.28
CA ARG A 273 29.59 4.69 -12.66
C ARG A 273 30.36 5.82 -11.97
N GLU A 274 30.43 7.00 -12.57
CA GLU A 274 31.24 8.10 -12.02
C GLU A 274 30.53 8.79 -10.87
N ARG A 275 29.20 8.94 -10.96
CA ARG A 275 28.41 9.62 -9.93
C ARG A 275 28.05 8.71 -8.77
N ASP A 276 27.51 7.52 -9.05
CA ASP A 276 26.85 6.69 -8.05
C ASP A 276 27.79 5.61 -7.47
N LEU A 277 28.70 5.03 -8.28
CA LEU A 277 29.62 3.99 -7.80
C LEU A 277 30.91 4.55 -7.19
N ALA A 278 31.38 5.72 -7.64
CA ALA A 278 32.62 6.31 -7.10
C ALA A 278 32.60 6.51 -5.57
N PRO A 279 31.50 6.95 -4.93
CA PRO A 279 31.44 7.08 -3.46
C PRO A 279 31.56 5.76 -2.72
N ILE A 280 31.08 4.66 -3.30
CA ILE A 280 31.08 3.34 -2.66
C ILE A 280 32.25 2.46 -3.08
N ALA A 281 33.07 2.90 -4.03
CA ALA A 281 34.18 2.14 -4.56
C ALA A 281 35.14 1.57 -3.49
N PRO A 282 35.48 2.26 -2.38
CA PRO A 282 36.30 1.68 -1.32
C PRO A 282 35.67 0.45 -0.64
N LYS A 283 34.34 0.28 -0.77
CA LYS A 283 33.56 -0.83 -0.22
C LYS A 283 33.30 -1.92 -1.28
N VAL A 284 33.71 -1.73 -2.54
CA VAL A 284 33.50 -2.70 -3.64
C VAL A 284 34.70 -3.65 -3.72
N GLY A 285 34.47 -4.93 -3.42
CA GLY A 285 35.53 -5.95 -3.48
C GLY A 285 35.83 -6.44 -4.90
N LEU A 286 34.80 -6.67 -5.72
CA LEU A 286 34.93 -7.20 -7.07
C LEU A 286 33.89 -6.56 -7.98
N GLU A 287 34.32 -6.14 -9.18
CA GLU A 287 33.45 -5.69 -10.26
C GLU A 287 33.58 -6.64 -11.46
N TYR A 288 32.44 -7.00 -12.04
CA TYR A 288 32.35 -7.82 -13.23
C TYR A 288 31.44 -7.13 -14.24
N ARG A 289 31.79 -7.25 -15.52
CA ARG A 289 30.93 -6.89 -16.65
C ARG A 289 30.38 -8.15 -17.30
N ILE A 290 29.06 -8.20 -17.49
CA ILE A 290 28.44 -9.24 -18.30
C ILE A 290 28.50 -8.80 -19.76
N ASN A 291 29.22 -9.55 -20.58
CA ASN A 291 29.27 -9.39 -22.03
C ASN A 291 28.37 -10.42 -22.71
N HIS A 292 27.74 -10.02 -23.80
CA HIS A 292 26.93 -10.92 -24.64
C HIS A 292 27.62 -11.10 -26.00
N PRO A 293 28.64 -12.00 -26.11
CA PRO A 293 29.33 -12.22 -27.38
C PRO A 293 28.40 -12.77 -28.46
N THR A 294 27.36 -13.50 -28.07
CA THR A 294 26.25 -13.93 -28.94
C THR A 294 24.91 -13.79 -28.20
N PRO A 295 23.75 -13.81 -28.90
CA PRO A 295 22.44 -13.73 -28.24
C PRO A 295 22.12 -14.85 -27.25
N THR A 296 22.86 -15.95 -27.29
CA THR A 296 22.63 -17.14 -26.46
C THR A 296 23.75 -17.40 -25.44
N GLU A 297 24.80 -16.58 -25.44
CA GLU A 297 25.96 -16.75 -24.56
C GLU A 297 26.18 -15.47 -23.75
N SER A 298 26.60 -15.65 -22.50
CA SER A 298 26.98 -14.57 -21.61
C SER A 298 28.31 -14.91 -20.97
N GLU A 299 29.21 -13.95 -20.93
CA GLU A 299 30.54 -14.08 -20.33
C GLU A 299 30.72 -13.03 -19.24
N LEU A 300 31.20 -13.47 -18.07
CA LEU A 300 31.58 -12.58 -16.98
C LEU A 300 33.05 -12.20 -17.12
N VAL A 301 33.31 -10.95 -17.48
CA VAL A 301 34.66 -10.40 -17.54
C VAL A 301 34.92 -9.63 -16.25
N LYS A 302 35.96 -10.01 -15.51
CA LYS A 302 36.39 -9.27 -14.32
C LYS A 302 36.96 -7.92 -14.75
N GLU A 303 36.37 -6.82 -14.28
CA GLU A 303 36.92 -5.49 -14.50
C GLU A 303 38.18 -5.35 -13.63
N GLY A 304 39.27 -4.86 -14.22
CA GLY A 304 40.50 -4.59 -13.49
C GLY A 304 40.21 -3.50 -12.47
N SER A 305 40.52 -3.74 -11.20
CA SER A 305 40.34 -2.77 -10.11
C SER A 305 41.05 -1.45 -10.46
N GLN A 306 40.29 -0.51 -11.03
CA GLN A 306 40.74 0.85 -11.34
C GLN A 306 40.13 1.88 -10.39
N ILE A 307 39.63 1.44 -9.24
CA ILE A 307 39.15 2.35 -8.21
C ILE A 307 39.89 2.11 -6.89
N GLY A 308 41.12 2.64 -6.84
CA GLY A 308 41.81 3.07 -5.62
C GLY A 308 42.57 2.01 -4.81
N GLY A 309 43.88 2.23 -4.65
CA GLY A 309 44.63 1.80 -3.46
C GLY A 309 44.58 2.86 -2.36
#